data_AF-A0A7S2ZT31-F1
#
_entry.id   AF-A0A7S2ZT31-F1
#
_cell.length_a   1.000
_cell.length_b   1.000
_cell.length_c   1.000
_cell.angle_alpha   90.00
_cell.angle_beta   90.00
_cell.angle_gamma   90.00
#
_symmetry.space_group_name_H-M   'P 1'
#
loop_
_entity.id
_entity.type
_entity.pdbx_description
1 polymer ?
#
loop_
_entity_poly.entity_id
_entity_poly.type
_entity_poly.pdbx_seq_one_letter_code
_entity_poly.pdbx_strand_id
1 'polypeptide(L)'
;MIRSIGRFGSVRRHFARFWYSGVRIRCSGTTSYSLPIAVVGLLPVGVAFAQHAGPAHSSVRTETETTDKWLAAPELDNVRPEGVGWWELALRGCYVLLGLTPLIFSAPFAWALSYAFPEVSDRWWDWALLLAGSQGPIFVKLLQWAAMRVDLFPAFLCRRLSNLHFNAPQHEWHETATALADAFGPDWNTHVLSLEKKPLGSGCIAQVYEGETIGKDPKRVAVKVVHPAVRRRAEVDVELLRYCAALIDQLPMIRDVLNAAECVDEFASRVQPQLDMRAEALNLLKFRANFLGNGRISFPQPIEALTSESILVEEFEDGQPVLNEPDDSHRRQLARLGVGAFLEMVFNHHFVHGDLHPGNVLVTSGGDSLVLLDAGIAFSIEPKQIRDMRDLFQAIARGDGQKAGSLLIERSKSQVAEEKVEKFLTSISNVVSDVHTSGLRLERIGIADVLVEVLSTCYECSVKLDPKFATIITSIFVAEGLGRLLDPHMDILRIAMPVILRASG
;
A
#
# COMPACT_ATOMS: atom_id res chain seq x y z
N MET A 1 -31.62 -17.83 7.87
CA MET A 1 -31.10 -18.30 9.17
C MET A 1 -30.81 -19.80 9.03
N ILE A 2 -29.56 -20.22 9.31
CA ILE A 2 -29.02 -21.60 9.33
C ILE A 2 -28.96 -22.33 7.96
N ARG A 3 -27.83 -22.18 7.24
CA ARG A 3 -27.15 -23.21 6.40
C ARG A 3 -25.93 -22.59 5.69
N SER A 4 -24.78 -22.53 6.36
CA SER A 4 -23.46 -22.30 5.72
C SER A 4 -22.28 -22.55 6.69
N ILE A 5 -22.28 -23.68 7.41
CA ILE A 5 -21.17 -24.07 8.33
C ILE A 5 -20.14 -25.01 7.62
N GLY A 6 -20.15 -25.05 6.29
CA GLY A 6 -19.35 -26.02 5.52
C GLY A 6 -17.91 -25.62 5.17
N ARG A 7 -17.52 -24.33 5.22
CA ARG A 7 -16.23 -23.87 4.62
C ARG A 7 -15.07 -23.60 5.61
N PHE A 8 -15.29 -23.67 6.92
CA PHE A 8 -14.21 -23.42 7.92
C PHE A 8 -13.27 -24.62 8.16
N GLY A 9 -13.60 -25.82 7.66
CA GLY A 9 -12.76 -27.02 7.82
C GLY A 9 -11.45 -27.01 7.01
N SER A 10 -11.33 -26.14 6.00
CA SER A 10 -10.10 -26.02 5.18
C SER A 10 -9.03 -25.16 5.85
N VAL A 11 -9.44 -24.07 6.50
CA VAL A 11 -8.56 -23.15 7.26
C VAL A 11 -7.92 -23.87 8.46
N ARG A 12 -8.69 -24.72 9.14
CA ARG A 12 -8.22 -25.56 10.27
C ARG A 12 -7.10 -26.53 9.89
N ARG A 13 -7.08 -27.05 8.65
CA ARG A 13 -6.06 -28.00 8.18
C ARG A 13 -4.76 -27.35 7.72
N HIS A 14 -4.81 -26.12 7.18
CA HIS A 14 -3.61 -25.39 6.78
C HIS A 14 -2.86 -24.80 8.00
N PHE A 15 -3.59 -24.29 8.99
CA PHE A 15 -3.00 -23.75 10.22
C PHE A 15 -2.32 -24.86 11.06
N ALA A 16 -2.93 -26.05 11.14
CA ALA A 16 -2.34 -27.20 11.81
C ALA A 16 -1.08 -27.73 11.10
N ARG A 17 -1.03 -27.68 9.76
CA ARG A 17 0.16 -28.10 9.00
C ARG A 17 1.35 -27.15 9.16
N PHE A 18 1.11 -25.84 9.24
CA PHE A 18 2.18 -24.85 9.41
C PHE A 18 2.76 -24.82 10.84
N TRP A 19 1.92 -25.04 11.87
CA TRP A 19 2.36 -25.05 13.29
C TRP A 19 2.81 -26.41 13.83
N TYR A 20 2.34 -27.54 13.27
CA TYR A 20 2.60 -28.90 13.79
C TYR A 20 3.40 -29.83 12.86
N SER A 21 3.97 -29.36 11.75
CA SER A 21 4.95 -30.15 10.97
C SER A 21 6.29 -30.23 11.70
N GLY A 22 6.34 -31.03 12.75
CA GLY A 22 7.58 -31.38 13.46
C GLY A 22 8.50 -32.24 12.60
N VAL A 23 9.79 -31.93 12.64
CA VAL A 23 10.86 -32.76 12.07
C VAL A 23 10.88 -34.10 12.83
N ARG A 24 10.68 -35.23 12.14
CA ARG A 24 10.97 -36.56 12.70
C ARG A 24 12.45 -36.85 12.52
N ILE A 25 13.26 -36.57 13.53
CA ILE A 25 14.61 -37.13 13.64
C ILE A 25 14.47 -38.50 14.31
N ARG A 26 14.86 -39.56 13.59
CA ARG A 26 14.84 -40.93 14.10
C ARG A 26 16.19 -41.22 14.75
N CYS A 27 16.25 -41.16 16.08
CA CYS A 27 17.34 -41.76 16.86
C CYS A 27 16.76 -42.82 17.80
N SER A 28 17.44 -43.96 17.88
CA SER A 28 17.05 -45.17 18.60
C SER A 28 16.95 -44.96 20.12
N GLY A 29 15.84 -45.40 20.71
CA GLY A 29 15.74 -45.68 22.15
C GLY A 29 15.02 -44.61 22.99
N THR A 30 13.78 -44.95 23.38
CA THR A 30 13.00 -44.47 24.53
C THR A 30 12.65 -42.97 24.67
N THR A 31 11.33 -42.72 24.57
CA THR A 31 10.54 -41.53 25.00
C THR A 31 10.73 -40.24 24.19
N SER A 32 9.82 -40.00 23.25
CA SER A 32 9.69 -38.73 22.50
C SER A 32 8.83 -37.73 23.27
N TYR A 33 9.41 -36.60 23.67
CA TYR A 33 8.66 -35.39 24.02
C TYR A 33 8.60 -34.48 22.79
N SER A 34 7.42 -33.93 22.51
CA SER A 34 7.21 -32.94 21.45
C SER A 34 7.16 -31.55 22.08
N LEU A 35 8.09 -30.68 21.69
CA LEU A 35 8.12 -29.27 22.07
C LEU A 35 7.70 -28.41 20.86
N PRO A 36 6.81 -27.42 21.04
CA PRO A 36 6.44 -26.48 19.97
C PRO A 36 7.61 -25.56 19.60
N ILE A 37 7.70 -25.19 18.31
CA ILE A 37 8.76 -24.34 17.73
C ILE A 37 8.77 -22.91 18.33
N ALA A 38 7.78 -22.53 19.13
CA ALA A 38 7.67 -21.21 19.76
C ALA A 38 8.66 -20.91 20.91
N VAL A 39 9.61 -21.80 21.23
CA VAL A 39 10.56 -21.61 22.35
C VAL A 39 12.02 -21.47 21.89
N VAL A 40 12.34 -21.64 20.60
CA VAL A 40 13.75 -21.58 20.12
C VAL A 40 14.20 -20.16 19.71
N GLY A 41 13.32 -19.16 19.78
CA GLY A 41 13.64 -17.76 19.43
C GLY A 41 13.94 -16.84 20.63
N LEU A 42 14.06 -17.36 21.85
CA LEU A 42 14.34 -16.57 23.05
C LEU A 42 15.83 -16.66 23.42
N LEU A 43 16.55 -15.57 23.11
CA LEU A 43 17.96 -15.23 23.41
C LEU A 43 19.06 -15.89 22.55
N PRO A 44 20.05 -15.12 22.02
CA PRO A 44 20.46 -13.78 22.45
C PRO A 44 20.32 -12.70 21.36
N VAL A 45 19.23 -11.93 21.43
CA VAL A 45 19.14 -10.61 20.77
C VAL A 45 20.17 -9.62 21.39
N GLY A 46 20.75 -9.93 22.55
CA GLY A 46 21.79 -9.09 23.19
C GLY A 46 23.24 -9.32 22.74
N VAL A 47 23.56 -10.38 22.00
CA VAL A 47 24.97 -10.72 21.66
C VAL A 47 25.27 -10.65 20.16
N ALA A 48 24.25 -10.69 19.30
CA ALA A 48 24.43 -10.57 17.85
C ALA A 48 24.72 -9.12 17.37
N PHE A 49 24.42 -8.09 18.18
CA PHE A 49 24.66 -6.68 17.84
C PHE A 49 26.15 -6.31 17.70
N ALA A 50 27.09 -7.16 18.12
CA ALA A 50 28.51 -6.85 18.13
C ALA A 50 29.30 -7.36 16.90
N GLN A 51 28.72 -8.15 15.99
CA GLN A 51 29.52 -8.91 15.01
C GLN A 51 29.31 -8.57 13.52
N HIS A 52 28.42 -7.64 13.14
CA HIS A 52 28.18 -7.30 11.72
C HIS A 52 28.25 -5.79 11.44
N ALA A 53 29.35 -5.15 11.84
CA ALA A 53 29.77 -3.86 11.29
C ALA A 53 30.88 -4.08 10.26
N GLY A 54 30.52 -4.14 8.97
CA GLY A 54 31.46 -4.21 7.85
C GLY A 54 30.77 -3.82 6.54
N PRO A 55 31.37 -2.99 5.67
CA PRO A 55 30.67 -2.41 4.52
C PRO A 55 30.80 -3.31 3.28
N ALA A 56 29.75 -3.37 2.45
CA ALA A 56 29.85 -3.90 1.09
C ALA A 56 29.13 -2.98 0.11
N HIS A 57 29.92 -2.27 -0.70
CA HIS A 57 29.51 -1.54 -1.89
C HIS A 57 29.35 -2.48 -3.08
N SER A 58 28.44 -2.14 -4.01
CA SER A 58 28.75 -2.21 -5.45
C SER A 58 27.90 -1.20 -6.23
N SER A 59 28.57 -0.33 -6.97
CA SER A 59 28.00 0.73 -7.80
C SER A 59 27.90 0.28 -9.25
N VAL A 60 26.79 0.54 -9.91
CA VAL A 60 26.66 0.46 -11.37
C VAL A 60 26.23 1.83 -11.87
N ARG A 61 27.09 2.47 -12.69
CA ARG A 61 26.82 3.71 -13.42
C ARG A 61 26.32 3.36 -14.82
N THR A 62 25.32 4.08 -15.29
CA THR A 62 25.02 4.25 -16.72
C THR A 62 24.72 5.72 -16.98
N GLU A 63 25.56 6.35 -17.79
CA GLU A 63 25.41 7.72 -18.30
C GLU A 63 24.51 7.72 -19.55
N THR A 64 23.64 8.73 -19.65
CA THR A 64 23.25 9.37 -20.93
C THR A 64 22.72 10.77 -20.64
N GLU A 65 23.28 11.76 -21.30
CA GLU A 65 23.06 13.20 -21.13
C GLU A 65 21.87 13.76 -21.95
N THR A 66 21.35 14.89 -21.44
CA THR A 66 20.57 15.98 -22.08
C THR A 66 19.04 15.89 -22.20
N THR A 67 18.33 16.48 -21.21
CA THR A 67 17.26 17.49 -21.39
C THR A 67 16.85 18.15 -20.03
N ASP A 68 17.66 19.14 -19.65
CA ASP A 68 17.44 20.41 -18.92
C ASP A 68 16.50 20.54 -17.67
N LYS A 69 17.19 20.43 -16.53
CA LYS A 69 17.13 21.21 -15.26
C LYS A 69 16.04 21.01 -14.21
N TRP A 70 14.87 20.44 -14.51
CA TRP A 70 13.90 20.03 -13.46
C TRP A 70 13.46 18.56 -13.54
N LEU A 71 13.62 17.91 -14.70
CA LEU A 71 13.54 16.45 -14.83
C LEU A 71 14.81 15.75 -14.35
N ALA A 72 15.91 16.50 -14.23
CA ALA A 72 17.01 16.12 -13.36
C ALA A 72 16.52 16.38 -11.94
N ALA A 73 16.04 15.33 -11.26
CA ALA A 73 15.92 15.33 -9.81
C ALA A 73 17.17 16.01 -9.24
N PRO A 74 17.07 16.83 -8.17
CA PRO A 74 18.26 17.34 -7.50
C PRO A 74 19.18 16.16 -7.29
N GLU A 75 20.48 16.28 -7.61
CA GLU A 75 21.46 15.46 -6.94
C GLU A 75 21.19 15.69 -5.46
N LEU A 76 20.46 14.75 -4.84
CA LEU A 76 20.25 14.70 -3.42
C LEU A 76 21.65 14.77 -2.87
N ASP A 77 22.02 15.92 -2.31
CA ASP A 77 23.31 16.09 -1.68
C ASP A 77 23.54 14.83 -0.84
N ASN A 78 24.66 14.17 -1.10
CA ASN A 78 25.07 12.93 -0.44
C ASN A 78 25.43 13.21 1.04
N VAL A 79 24.56 13.89 1.78
CA VAL A 79 24.49 13.80 3.23
C VAL A 79 24.02 12.37 3.49
N ARG A 80 24.98 11.46 3.65
CA ARG A 80 24.69 10.12 4.14
C ARG A 80 23.88 10.32 5.42
N PRO A 81 22.64 9.82 5.52
CA PRO A 81 21.95 9.85 6.80
C PRO A 81 22.89 9.18 7.81
N GLU A 82 23.12 9.83 8.95
CA GLU A 82 23.78 9.17 10.06
C GLU A 82 23.06 7.84 10.28
N GLY A 83 23.74 6.75 9.96
CA GLY A 83 23.13 5.42 9.96
C GLY A 83 22.40 5.19 11.28
N VAL A 84 21.29 4.46 11.25
CA VAL A 84 20.52 4.17 12.45
C VAL A 84 21.44 3.53 13.49
N GLY A 85 21.58 4.19 14.65
CA GLY A 85 22.42 3.68 15.72
C GLY A 85 21.89 2.35 16.24
N TRP A 86 22.78 1.39 16.53
CA TRP A 86 22.39 0.09 17.08
C TRP A 86 21.59 0.20 18.38
N TRP A 87 21.85 1.24 19.18
CA TRP A 87 21.14 1.52 20.42
C TRP A 87 19.72 2.03 20.18
N GLU A 88 19.49 2.88 19.15
CA GLU A 88 18.16 3.32 18.74
C GLU A 88 17.32 2.12 18.30
N LEU A 89 17.94 1.26 17.49
CA LEU A 89 17.33 0.03 17.01
C LEU A 89 16.99 -0.92 18.16
N ALA A 90 17.89 -1.09 19.13
CA ALA A 90 17.67 -1.94 20.30
C ALA A 90 16.54 -1.40 21.20
N LEU A 91 16.53 -0.10 21.50
CA LEU A 91 15.47 0.53 22.29
C LEU A 91 14.12 0.42 21.58
N ARG A 92 14.10 0.67 20.26
CA ARG A 92 12.88 0.55 19.46
C ARG A 92 12.41 -0.90 19.37
N GLY A 93 13.31 -1.85 19.16
CA GLY A 93 13.00 -3.28 19.20
C GLY A 93 12.39 -3.69 20.54
N CYS A 94 12.97 -3.27 21.66
CA CYS A 94 12.42 -3.50 23.00
C CYS A 94 11.03 -2.89 23.16
N TYR A 95 10.82 -1.65 22.73
CA TYR A 95 9.51 -0.99 22.77
C TYR A 95 8.46 -1.80 22.01
N VAL A 96 8.76 -2.20 20.76
CA VAL A 96 7.83 -2.97 19.92
C VAL A 96 7.55 -4.34 20.52
N LEU A 97 8.58 -5.04 20.99
CA LEU A 97 8.43 -6.35 21.64
C LEU A 97 7.57 -6.27 22.90
N LEU A 98 7.78 -5.27 23.76
CA LEU A 98 6.96 -5.03 24.94
C LEU A 98 5.51 -4.70 24.56
N GLY A 99 5.30 -3.84 23.56
CA GLY A 99 3.97 -3.49 23.06
C GLY A 99 3.19 -4.69 22.49
N LEU A 100 3.89 -5.63 21.83
CA LEU A 100 3.30 -6.84 21.25
C LEU A 100 3.30 -8.05 22.19
N THR A 101 3.92 -7.94 23.37
CA THR A 101 3.97 -9.01 24.38
C THR A 101 2.59 -9.58 24.73
N PRO A 102 1.53 -8.77 24.93
CA PRO A 102 0.20 -9.29 25.24
C PRO A 102 -0.34 -10.23 24.15
N LEU A 103 0.04 -10.04 22.88
CA LEU A 103 -0.37 -10.91 21.77
C LEU A 103 0.33 -12.26 21.80
N ILE A 104 1.63 -12.27 22.12
CA ILE A 104 2.43 -13.50 22.19
C ILE A 104 1.85 -14.45 23.25
N PHE A 105 1.48 -13.92 24.42
CA PHE A 105 0.92 -14.73 25.50
C PHE A 105 -0.54 -15.11 25.32
N SER A 106 -1.34 -14.24 24.69
CA SER A 106 -2.77 -14.50 24.49
C SER A 106 -3.07 -15.36 23.26
N ALA A 107 -2.17 -15.43 22.26
CA ALA A 107 -2.41 -16.20 21.04
C ALA A 107 -2.74 -17.69 21.28
N PRO A 108 -2.00 -18.45 22.12
CA PRO A 108 -2.33 -19.85 22.39
C PRO A 108 -3.70 -20.02 23.05
N PHE A 109 -4.06 -19.09 23.94
CA PHE A 109 -5.34 -19.09 24.64
C PHE A 109 -6.50 -18.76 23.71
N ALA A 110 -6.37 -17.71 22.90
CA ALA A 110 -7.34 -17.33 21.88
C ALA A 110 -7.56 -18.47 20.87
N TRP A 111 -6.49 -19.14 20.46
CA TRP A 111 -6.57 -20.31 19.59
C TRP A 111 -7.31 -21.47 20.26
N ALA A 112 -6.95 -21.85 21.49
CA ALA A 112 -7.61 -22.94 22.21
C ALA A 112 -9.10 -22.67 22.44
N LEU A 113 -9.46 -21.43 22.81
CA LEU A 113 -10.84 -21.02 23.05
C LEU A 113 -11.66 -20.85 21.78
N SER A 114 -11.01 -20.55 20.65
CA SER A 114 -11.71 -20.42 19.35
C SER A 114 -12.48 -21.68 18.96
N TYR A 115 -12.10 -22.85 19.51
CA TYR A 115 -12.80 -24.10 19.27
C TYR A 115 -14.19 -24.14 19.91
N ALA A 116 -14.34 -23.56 21.10
CA ALA A 116 -15.60 -23.49 21.84
C ALA A 116 -16.35 -22.17 21.59
N PHE A 117 -15.63 -21.07 21.39
CA PHE A 117 -16.15 -19.72 21.26
C PHE A 117 -15.48 -18.99 20.07
N PRO A 118 -16.03 -19.09 18.85
CA PRO A 118 -15.45 -18.49 17.65
C PRO A 118 -15.20 -16.97 17.77
N GLU A 119 -16.09 -16.25 18.47
CA GLU A 119 -15.98 -14.80 18.69
C GLU A 119 -14.69 -14.36 19.41
N VAL A 120 -14.10 -15.26 20.22
CA VAL A 120 -12.86 -14.95 20.95
C VAL A 120 -11.71 -14.75 19.96
N SER A 121 -11.68 -15.53 18.87
CA SER A 121 -10.67 -15.37 17.84
C SER A 121 -10.81 -14.02 17.14
N ASP A 122 -12.04 -13.60 16.84
CA ASP A 122 -12.29 -12.34 16.14
C ASP A 122 -11.88 -11.14 16.99
N ARG A 123 -12.31 -11.10 18.27
CA ARG A 123 -11.89 -10.04 19.21
C ARG A 123 -10.37 -10.03 19.43
N TRP A 124 -9.74 -11.19 19.47
CA TRP A 124 -8.28 -11.28 19.60
C TRP A 124 -7.57 -10.66 18.39
N TRP A 125 -8.07 -10.92 17.18
CA TRP A 125 -7.52 -10.31 15.97
C TRP A 125 -7.71 -8.80 15.94
N ASP A 126 -8.88 -8.29 16.31
CA ASP A 126 -9.11 -6.84 16.39
C ASP A 126 -8.12 -6.19 17.36
N TRP A 127 -7.89 -6.83 18.51
CA TRP A 127 -6.91 -6.37 19.48
C TRP A 127 -5.47 -6.48 18.98
N ALA A 128 -5.12 -7.55 18.26
CA ALA A 128 -3.80 -7.73 17.65
C ALA A 128 -3.48 -6.63 16.65
N LEU A 129 -4.45 -6.27 15.83
CA LEU A 129 -4.28 -5.25 14.80
C LEU A 129 -4.23 -3.84 15.40
N LEU A 130 -5.03 -3.57 16.43
CA LEU A 130 -4.96 -2.34 17.21
C LEU A 130 -3.56 -2.17 17.84
N LEU A 131 -3.04 -3.21 18.49
CA LEU A 131 -1.72 -3.19 19.10
C LEU A 131 -0.59 -3.08 18.07
N ALA A 132 -0.74 -3.70 16.90
CA ALA A 132 0.24 -3.58 15.84
C ALA A 132 0.29 -2.16 15.28
N GLY A 133 -0.84 -1.53 14.99
CA GLY A 133 -0.84 -0.16 14.47
C GLY A 133 -0.51 0.90 15.51
N SER A 134 -0.76 0.64 16.80
CA SER A 134 -0.31 1.55 17.87
C SER A 134 1.21 1.62 18.01
N GLN A 135 1.96 0.74 17.35
CA GLN A 135 3.42 0.81 17.35
C GLN A 135 3.95 2.03 16.59
N GLY A 136 3.17 2.66 15.71
CA GLY A 136 3.52 3.93 15.07
C GLY A 136 3.16 4.00 13.58
N PRO A 137 3.40 5.16 12.93
CA PRO A 137 2.95 5.42 11.56
C PRO A 137 3.43 4.40 10.52
N ILE A 138 4.67 3.90 10.65
CA ILE A 138 5.20 2.89 9.74
C ILE A 138 4.48 1.55 9.87
N PHE A 139 4.09 1.15 11.09
CA PHE A 139 3.31 -0.07 11.28
C PHE A 139 1.89 0.07 10.74
N VAL A 140 1.27 1.24 10.88
CA VAL A 140 -0.03 1.53 10.24
C VAL A 140 0.09 1.40 8.71
N LYS A 141 1.10 2.03 8.10
CA LYS A 141 1.34 1.94 6.65
C LYS A 141 1.69 0.50 6.21
N LEU A 142 2.39 -0.27 7.04
CA LEU A 142 2.68 -1.68 6.77
C LEU A 142 1.40 -2.53 6.75
N LEU A 143 0.49 -2.32 7.71
CA LEU A 143 -0.80 -3.01 7.76
C LEU A 143 -1.68 -2.65 6.55
N GLN A 144 -1.69 -1.37 6.13
CA GLN A 144 -2.39 -0.91 4.93
C GLN A 144 -1.80 -1.56 3.66
N TRP A 145 -0.47 -1.61 3.54
CA TRP A 145 0.20 -2.28 2.43
C TRP A 145 -0.13 -3.78 2.40
N ALA A 146 -0.08 -4.46 3.56
CA ALA A 146 -0.42 -5.87 3.69
C ALA A 146 -1.89 -6.17 3.38
N ALA A 147 -2.81 -5.23 3.68
CA ALA A 147 -4.23 -5.35 3.34
C ALA A 147 -4.48 -5.52 1.84
N MET A 148 -3.59 -4.98 0.99
CA MET A 148 -3.72 -5.01 -0.46
C MET A 148 -2.98 -6.18 -1.13
N ARG A 149 -2.20 -6.96 -0.37
CA ARG A 149 -1.35 -8.05 -0.87
C ARG A 149 -1.98 -9.43 -0.72
N VAL A 150 -3.15 -9.64 -1.33
CA VAL A 150 -3.87 -10.94 -1.31
C VAL A 150 -3.13 -12.05 -2.08
N ASP A 151 -2.10 -11.69 -2.85
CA ASP A 151 -1.13 -12.62 -3.46
C ASP A 151 -0.12 -13.18 -2.44
N LEU A 152 0.18 -12.44 -1.37
CA LEU A 152 1.10 -12.84 -0.31
C LEU A 152 0.39 -13.36 0.94
N PHE A 153 -0.78 -12.77 1.24
CA PHE A 153 -1.51 -13.03 2.47
C PHE A 153 -2.88 -13.64 2.18
N PRO A 154 -3.39 -14.51 3.07
CA PRO A 154 -4.73 -15.07 2.91
C PRO A 154 -5.80 -13.98 2.82
N ALA A 155 -6.75 -14.13 1.90
CA ALA A 155 -7.81 -13.13 1.67
C ALA A 155 -8.62 -12.75 2.92
N PHE A 156 -8.79 -13.66 3.89
CA PHE A 156 -9.47 -13.34 5.15
C PHE A 156 -8.68 -12.34 6.01
N LEU A 157 -7.35 -12.41 5.99
CA LEU A 157 -6.47 -11.51 6.74
C LEU A 157 -6.50 -10.12 6.10
N CYS A 158 -6.33 -10.05 4.77
CA CYS A 158 -6.41 -8.81 4.01
C CYS A 158 -7.73 -8.05 4.23
N ARG A 159 -8.87 -8.75 4.21
CA ARG A 159 -10.20 -8.16 4.51
C ARG A 159 -10.32 -7.62 5.94
N ARG A 160 -9.60 -8.21 6.89
CA ARG A 160 -9.61 -7.70 8.27
C ARG A 160 -8.70 -6.47 8.40
N LEU A 161 -7.55 -6.50 7.73
CA LEU A 161 -6.62 -5.37 7.66
C LEU A 161 -7.24 -4.14 6.97
N SER A 162 -8.07 -4.33 5.94
CA SER A 162 -8.71 -3.23 5.21
C SER A 162 -9.71 -2.44 6.05
N ASN A 163 -10.23 -3.02 7.13
CA ASN A 163 -11.22 -2.38 8.01
C ASN A 163 -10.59 -1.60 9.17
N LEU A 164 -9.26 -1.55 9.24
CA LEU A 164 -8.55 -0.81 10.28
C LEU A 164 -8.51 0.68 9.97
N HIS A 165 -9.24 1.44 10.76
CA HIS A 165 -9.11 2.88 10.81
C HIS A 165 -8.31 3.27 12.05
N PHE A 166 -7.12 3.83 11.85
CA PHE A 166 -6.32 4.41 12.92
C PHE A 166 -6.60 5.92 12.97
N ASN A 167 -6.82 6.45 14.18
CA ASN A 167 -6.87 7.90 14.35
C ASN A 167 -5.50 8.47 13.99
N ALA A 168 -5.50 9.45 13.08
CA ALA A 168 -4.28 10.14 12.72
C ALA A 168 -3.72 10.88 13.95
N PRO A 169 -2.41 10.82 14.20
CA PRO A 169 -1.78 11.63 15.23
C PRO A 169 -2.01 13.11 14.93
N GLN A 170 -2.07 13.95 15.96
CA GLN A 170 -2.00 15.40 15.82
C GLN A 170 -0.84 15.89 16.68
N HIS A 171 -0.05 16.79 16.11
CA HIS A 171 1.11 17.37 16.78
C HIS A 171 0.78 18.82 17.18
N GLU A 172 1.44 19.33 18.22
CA GLU A 172 1.11 20.64 18.78
C GLU A 172 1.54 21.76 17.83
N TRP A 173 0.78 22.87 17.80
CA TRP A 173 1.07 24.00 16.90
C TRP A 173 2.52 24.51 16.99
N HIS A 174 3.13 24.44 18.17
CA HIS A 174 4.52 24.86 18.34
C HIS A 174 5.49 24.04 17.47
N GLU A 175 5.25 22.74 17.29
CA GLU A 175 6.09 21.87 16.47
C GLU A 175 5.94 22.24 14.98
N THR A 176 4.72 22.57 14.55
CA THR A 176 4.47 23.14 13.21
C THR A 176 5.23 24.46 13.02
N ALA A 177 5.12 25.37 13.98
CA ALA A 177 5.77 26.68 13.91
C ALA A 177 7.30 26.57 13.86
N THR A 178 7.88 25.60 14.56
CA THR A 178 9.31 25.27 14.48
C THR A 178 9.68 24.74 13.10
N ALA A 179 8.93 23.78 12.56
CA ALA A 179 9.19 23.27 11.21
C ALA A 179 9.13 24.38 10.14
N LEU A 180 8.16 25.29 10.25
CA LEU A 180 8.04 26.46 9.37
C LEU A 180 9.22 27.43 9.53
N ALA A 181 9.68 27.64 10.77
CA ALA A 181 10.85 28.47 11.04
C ALA A 181 12.15 27.86 10.49
N ASP A 182 12.30 26.54 10.59
CA ASP A 182 13.45 25.83 10.03
C ASP A 182 13.45 25.89 8.49
N ALA A 183 12.27 25.84 7.86
CA ALA A 183 12.14 25.87 6.41
C ALA A 183 12.26 27.28 5.80
N PHE A 184 11.66 28.29 6.44
CA PHE A 184 11.48 29.62 5.85
C PHE A 184 12.09 30.77 6.68
N GLY A 185 12.74 30.46 7.81
CA GLY A 185 13.31 31.43 8.74
C GLY A 185 12.36 31.83 9.88
N PRO A 186 12.88 32.42 10.96
CA PRO A 186 12.13 32.68 12.20
C PRO A 186 10.93 33.61 12.02
N ASP A 187 10.99 34.52 11.03
CA ASP A 187 9.96 35.53 10.77
C ASP A 187 8.99 35.11 9.64
N TRP A 188 8.89 33.82 9.33
CA TRP A 188 8.04 33.28 8.25
C TRP A 188 6.60 33.78 8.31
N ASN A 189 6.06 33.97 9.51
CA ASN A 189 4.68 34.40 9.75
C ASN A 189 4.41 35.89 9.44
N THR A 190 5.46 36.66 9.12
CA THR A 190 5.34 38.08 8.75
C THR A 190 5.57 38.34 7.26
N HIS A 191 6.27 37.43 6.56
CA HIS A 191 6.74 37.67 5.20
C HIS A 191 6.47 36.52 4.23
N VAL A 192 6.06 35.34 4.72
CA VAL A 192 5.93 34.13 3.90
C VAL A 192 4.51 33.60 3.91
N LEU A 193 3.97 33.24 5.09
CA LEU A 193 2.65 32.60 5.23
C LEU A 193 1.88 33.12 6.44
N SER A 194 0.57 33.28 6.30
CA SER A 194 -0.38 33.48 7.40
C SER A 194 -1.28 32.26 7.49
N LEU A 195 -1.21 31.50 8.59
CA LEU A 195 -1.91 30.22 8.74
C LEU A 195 -2.93 30.24 9.88
N GLU A 196 -4.02 29.51 9.71
CA GLU A 196 -4.90 29.15 10.82
C GLU A 196 -4.21 28.13 11.74
N LYS A 197 -4.23 28.36 13.06
CA LYS A 197 -3.52 27.46 14.00
C LYS A 197 -4.20 26.11 14.18
N LYS A 198 -5.47 25.99 13.80
CA LYS A 198 -6.22 24.74 13.86
C LYS A 198 -5.97 23.98 12.55
N PRO A 199 -5.48 22.73 12.60
CA PRO A 199 -5.30 21.95 11.38
C PRO A 199 -6.66 21.68 10.73
N LEU A 200 -6.69 21.73 9.40
CA LEU A 200 -7.82 21.29 8.57
C LEU A 200 -8.04 19.78 8.71
N GLY A 201 -6.94 19.04 8.75
CA GLY A 201 -6.93 17.59 8.85
C GLY A 201 -5.55 17.08 9.24
N SER A 202 -5.49 15.82 9.65
CA SER A 202 -4.22 15.15 9.96
C SER A 202 -4.21 13.77 9.34
N GLY A 203 -3.07 13.41 8.77
CA GLY A 203 -2.76 12.07 8.24
C GLY A 203 -1.74 11.36 9.12
N CYS A 204 -1.28 10.17 8.69
CA CYS A 204 -0.27 9.43 9.45
C CYS A 204 1.12 10.09 9.43
N ILE A 205 1.44 10.86 8.39
CA ILE A 205 2.78 11.42 8.15
C ILE A 205 2.83 12.94 8.31
N ALA A 206 1.75 13.64 7.96
CA ALA A 206 1.69 15.10 8.00
C ALA A 206 0.30 15.57 8.41
N GLN A 207 0.23 16.81 8.88
CA GLN A 207 -1.02 17.53 9.13
C GLN A 207 -1.13 18.74 8.21
N VAL A 208 -2.36 19.12 7.87
CA VAL A 208 -2.65 20.13 6.85
C VAL A 208 -3.27 21.35 7.49
N TYR A 209 -2.81 22.52 7.08
CA TYR A 209 -3.27 23.84 7.53
C TYR A 209 -3.82 24.66 6.38
N GLU A 210 -4.84 25.46 6.65
CA GLU A 210 -5.27 26.52 5.73
C GLU A 210 -4.47 27.79 6.00
N GLY A 211 -4.19 28.55 4.95
CA GLY A 211 -3.69 29.89 5.10
C GLY A 211 -3.56 30.65 3.79
N GLU A 212 -2.74 31.70 3.82
CA GLU A 212 -2.48 32.58 2.69
C GLU A 212 -0.99 32.90 2.60
N THR A 213 -0.48 33.04 1.37
CA THR A 213 0.85 33.60 1.14
C THR A 213 0.88 35.09 1.43
N ILE A 214 1.98 35.59 2.00
CA ILE A 214 2.16 37.01 2.30
C ILE A 214 2.95 37.65 1.16
N GLY A 215 2.41 38.70 0.55
CA GLY A 215 3.10 39.38 -0.55
C GLY A 215 2.20 40.31 -1.35
N LYS A 216 2.66 40.67 -2.57
CA LYS A 216 1.93 41.57 -3.47
C LYS A 216 0.66 40.94 -4.07
N ASP A 217 0.61 39.61 -4.14
CA ASP A 217 -0.53 38.85 -4.65
C ASP A 217 -0.79 37.66 -3.71
N PRO A 218 -1.50 37.88 -2.59
CA PRO A 218 -1.81 36.82 -1.64
C PRO A 218 -2.65 35.72 -2.28
N LYS A 219 -2.19 34.48 -2.13
CA LYS A 219 -2.89 33.28 -2.58
C LYS A 219 -3.31 32.43 -1.39
N ARG A 220 -4.54 31.92 -1.42
CA ARG A 220 -4.99 30.89 -0.48
C ARG A 220 -4.24 29.58 -0.74
N VAL A 221 -3.78 28.95 0.33
CA VAL A 221 -2.92 27.77 0.28
C VAL A 221 -3.31 26.74 1.31
N ALA A 222 -3.08 25.47 0.95
CA ALA A 222 -2.98 24.38 1.91
C ALA A 222 -1.51 24.13 2.22
N VAL A 223 -1.18 24.02 3.51
CA VAL A 223 0.19 23.79 3.98
C VAL A 223 0.25 22.48 4.73
N LYS A 224 0.88 21.46 4.12
CA LYS A 224 1.14 20.17 4.77
C LYS A 224 2.46 20.24 5.51
N VAL A 225 2.43 19.88 6.78
CA VAL A 225 3.60 19.88 7.67
C VAL A 225 3.80 18.48 8.24
N VAL A 226 4.95 17.89 7.96
CA VAL A 226 5.34 16.55 8.42
C VAL A 226 5.38 16.50 9.95
N HIS A 227 4.87 15.41 10.54
CA HIS A 227 4.91 15.21 11.98
C HIS A 227 6.35 15.21 12.51
N PRO A 228 6.59 15.79 13.69
CA PRO A 228 7.92 15.85 14.29
C PRO A 228 8.49 14.45 14.49
N ALA A 229 9.79 14.31 14.20
CA ALA A 229 10.56 13.06 14.32
C ALA A 229 10.02 11.86 13.53
N VAL A 230 8.95 11.99 12.72
CA VAL A 230 8.36 10.85 11.99
C VAL A 230 9.34 10.26 10.98
N ARG A 231 10.17 11.09 10.35
CA ARG A 231 11.21 10.63 9.42
C ARG A 231 12.24 9.76 10.12
N ARG A 232 12.86 10.26 11.21
CA ARG A 232 13.86 9.48 11.96
C ARG A 232 13.24 8.21 12.54
N ARG A 233 12.01 8.29 13.07
CA ARG A 233 11.29 7.12 13.55
C ARG A 233 11.04 6.10 12.44
N ALA A 234 10.72 6.57 11.24
CA ALA A 234 10.48 5.72 10.10
C ALA A 234 11.74 5.01 9.62
N GLU A 235 12.88 5.70 9.58
CA GLU A 235 14.19 5.10 9.29
C GLU A 235 14.49 3.95 10.26
N VAL A 236 14.33 4.19 11.56
CA VAL A 236 14.54 3.17 12.60
C VAL A 236 13.57 2.00 12.44
N ASP A 237 12.30 2.27 12.15
CA ASP A 237 11.27 1.24 11.99
C ASP A 237 11.50 0.37 10.74
N VAL A 238 11.86 0.98 9.62
CA VAL A 238 12.18 0.25 8.38
C VAL A 238 13.40 -0.63 8.59
N GLU A 239 14.45 -0.12 9.26
CA GLU A 239 15.64 -0.90 9.54
C GLU A 239 15.35 -2.06 10.52
N LEU A 240 14.49 -1.83 11.51
CA LEU A 240 14.02 -2.89 12.41
C LEU A 240 13.25 -3.97 11.63
N LEU A 241 12.38 -3.58 10.70
CA LEU A 241 11.64 -4.50 9.86
C LEU A 241 12.59 -5.32 8.96
N ARG A 242 13.64 -4.71 8.40
CA ARG A 242 14.65 -5.42 7.60
C ARG A 242 15.39 -6.46 8.42
N TYR A 243 15.81 -6.10 9.64
CA TYR A 243 16.46 -7.04 10.54
C TYR A 243 15.54 -8.23 10.89
N CYS A 244 14.28 -7.95 11.25
CA CYS A 244 13.28 -8.98 11.50
C CYS A 244 13.03 -9.87 10.27
N ALA A 245 12.94 -9.28 9.08
CA ALA A 245 12.76 -10.01 7.83
C ALA A 245 13.94 -10.93 7.52
N ALA A 246 15.17 -10.46 7.72
CA ALA A 246 16.36 -11.27 7.55
C ALA A 246 16.38 -12.49 8.48
N LEU A 247 15.88 -12.34 9.73
CA LEU A 247 15.72 -13.47 10.65
C LEU A 247 14.61 -14.44 10.20
N ILE A 248 13.47 -13.91 9.72
CA ILE A 248 12.36 -14.72 9.20
C ILE A 248 12.82 -15.56 8.00
N ASP A 249 13.60 -14.98 7.11
CA ASP A 249 14.10 -15.65 5.90
C ASP A 249 15.16 -16.74 6.20
N GLN A 250 15.66 -16.85 7.43
CA GLN A 250 16.45 -18.00 7.87
C GLN A 250 15.62 -19.28 7.98
N LEU A 251 14.28 -19.18 8.02
CA LEU A 251 13.36 -20.30 8.04
C LEU A 251 12.96 -20.68 6.61
N PRO A 252 13.48 -21.80 6.04
CA PRO A 252 13.31 -22.11 4.62
C PRO A 252 11.83 -22.20 4.19
N MET A 253 10.98 -22.76 5.07
CA MET A 253 9.54 -22.91 4.79
C MET A 253 8.80 -21.57 4.67
N ILE A 254 9.32 -20.50 5.28
CA ILE A 254 8.73 -19.16 5.19
C ILE A 254 9.37 -18.40 4.03
N ARG A 255 10.70 -18.49 3.87
CA ARG A 255 11.44 -17.84 2.79
C ARG A 255 10.88 -18.21 1.41
N ASP A 256 10.63 -19.50 1.18
CA ASP A 256 10.13 -20.00 -0.11
C ASP A 256 8.70 -19.52 -0.42
N VAL A 257 7.96 -19.01 0.56
CA VAL A 257 6.60 -18.49 0.39
C VAL A 257 6.61 -16.96 0.34
N LEU A 258 7.18 -16.30 1.34
CA LEU A 258 7.04 -14.86 1.57
C LEU A 258 8.21 -14.04 1.00
N ASN A 259 9.45 -14.54 1.12
CA ASN A 259 10.67 -13.74 0.91
C ASN A 259 10.58 -12.38 1.65
N ALA A 260 10.65 -12.43 2.99
CA ALA A 260 10.28 -11.32 3.85
C ALA A 260 11.13 -10.07 3.60
N ALA A 261 12.42 -10.23 3.30
CA ALA A 261 13.32 -9.11 3.03
C ALA A 261 12.88 -8.33 1.78
N GLU A 262 12.55 -9.03 0.68
CA GLU A 262 12.05 -8.40 -0.55
C GLU A 262 10.72 -7.66 -0.29
N CYS A 263 9.83 -8.24 0.52
CA CYS A 263 8.58 -7.59 0.93
C CYS A 263 8.81 -6.29 1.72
N VAL A 264 9.76 -6.30 2.67
CA VAL A 264 10.09 -5.11 3.45
C VAL A 264 10.73 -4.03 2.58
N ASP A 265 11.62 -4.38 1.67
CA ASP A 265 12.22 -3.40 0.75
C ASP A 265 11.18 -2.82 -0.21
N GLU A 266 10.25 -3.64 -0.70
CA GLU A 266 9.13 -3.17 -1.49
C GLU A 266 8.26 -2.18 -0.70
N PHE A 267 7.90 -2.53 0.55
CA PHE A 267 7.17 -1.63 1.43
C PHE A 267 7.94 -0.33 1.70
N ALA A 268 9.23 -0.42 2.02
CA ALA A 268 10.11 0.71 2.29
C ALA A 268 10.18 1.67 1.09
N SER A 269 10.29 1.13 -0.13
CA SER A 269 10.32 1.91 -1.36
C SER A 269 9.04 2.74 -1.60
N ARG A 270 7.92 2.34 -0.99
CA ARG A 270 6.63 3.05 -1.10
C ARG A 270 6.39 4.05 0.02
N VAL A 271 6.86 3.76 1.24
CA VAL A 271 6.62 4.62 2.41
C VAL A 271 7.65 5.73 2.55
N GLN A 272 8.91 5.50 2.16
CA GLN A 272 9.97 6.50 2.30
C GLN A 272 9.71 7.79 1.49
N PRO A 273 9.25 7.74 0.22
CA PRO A 273 8.95 8.96 -0.53
C PRO A 273 7.86 9.83 0.13
N GLN A 274 6.94 9.24 0.90
CA GLN A 274 5.89 9.99 1.61
C GLN A 274 6.44 10.86 2.75
N LEU A 275 7.69 10.64 3.19
CA LEU A 275 8.35 11.41 4.25
C LEU A 275 9.06 12.68 3.73
N ASP A 276 9.09 12.86 2.41
CA ASP A 276 9.68 14.02 1.74
C ASP A 276 8.59 14.74 0.93
N MET A 277 8.17 15.90 1.42
CA MET A 277 7.12 16.70 0.81
C MET A 277 7.47 17.20 -0.61
N ARG A 278 8.75 17.23 -0.98
CA ARG A 278 9.18 17.54 -2.35
C ARG A 278 8.77 16.45 -3.33
N ALA A 279 8.79 15.18 -2.90
CA ALA A 279 8.39 14.07 -3.75
C ALA A 279 6.90 14.17 -4.12
N GLU A 280 6.06 14.53 -3.14
CA GLU A 280 4.64 14.80 -3.37
C GLU A 280 4.42 16.00 -4.31
N ALA A 281 5.15 17.10 -4.12
CA ALA A 281 5.10 18.26 -5.01
C ALA A 281 5.43 17.89 -6.47
N LEU A 282 6.48 17.10 -6.69
CA LEU A 282 6.86 16.62 -8.02
C LEU A 282 5.79 15.72 -8.63
N ASN A 283 5.16 14.86 -7.83
CA ASN A 283 4.04 14.03 -8.29
C ASN A 283 2.85 14.89 -8.72
N LEU A 284 2.49 15.92 -7.95
CA LEU A 284 1.43 16.88 -8.30
C LEU A 284 1.73 17.59 -9.62
N LEU A 285 2.95 18.12 -9.80
CA LEU A 285 3.36 18.76 -11.05
C LEU A 285 3.25 17.81 -12.24
N LYS A 286 3.67 16.54 -12.08
CA LYS A 286 3.56 15.53 -13.13
C LYS A 286 2.11 15.20 -13.46
N PHE A 287 1.24 15.08 -12.45
CA PHE A 287 -0.19 14.87 -12.68
C PHE A 287 -0.83 16.06 -13.40
N ARG A 288 -0.52 17.30 -13.01
CA ARG A 288 -1.00 18.51 -13.70
C ARG A 288 -0.56 18.55 -15.16
N ALA A 289 0.69 18.22 -15.43
CA ALA A 289 1.21 18.14 -16.80
C ALA A 289 0.50 17.07 -17.63
N ASN A 290 0.27 15.88 -17.05
CA ASN A 290 -0.43 14.79 -17.72
C ASN A 290 -1.88 15.13 -18.05
N PHE A 291 -2.56 15.85 -17.16
CA PHE A 291 -3.95 16.28 -17.34
C PHE A 291 -4.10 17.67 -17.96
N LEU A 292 -3.03 18.22 -18.54
CA LEU A 292 -3.07 19.52 -19.19
C LEU A 292 -4.09 19.52 -20.34
N GLY A 293 -5.06 20.44 -20.28
CA GLY A 293 -6.16 20.51 -21.24
C GLY A 293 -7.40 19.67 -20.88
N ASN A 294 -7.35 18.86 -19.80
CA ASN A 294 -8.53 18.25 -19.22
C ASN A 294 -9.28 19.29 -18.39
N GLY A 295 -10.42 19.77 -18.88
CA GLY A 295 -11.22 20.79 -18.16
C GLY A 295 -12.01 20.25 -16.96
N ARG A 296 -11.95 18.94 -16.67
CA ARG A 296 -12.77 18.28 -15.64
C ARG A 296 -11.98 17.61 -14.52
N ILE A 297 -10.67 17.43 -14.69
CA ILE A 297 -9.78 16.83 -13.69
C ILE A 297 -8.64 17.80 -13.43
N SER A 298 -8.45 18.18 -12.17
CA SER A 298 -7.32 19.01 -11.73
C SER A 298 -6.65 18.42 -10.49
N PHE A 299 -5.47 18.96 -10.19
CA PHE A 299 -4.66 18.63 -9.02
C PHE A 299 -4.13 19.95 -8.45
N PRO A 300 -3.94 20.10 -7.12
CA PRO A 300 -3.38 21.30 -6.53
C PRO A 300 -2.05 21.72 -7.18
N GLN A 301 -1.83 23.02 -7.35
CA GLN A 301 -0.55 23.55 -7.82
C GLN A 301 0.39 23.75 -6.63
N PRO A 302 1.52 23.02 -6.55
CA PRO A 302 2.53 23.30 -5.55
C PRO A 302 3.17 24.67 -5.78
N ILE A 303 3.46 25.38 -4.70
CA ILE A 303 4.31 26.55 -4.70
C ILE A 303 5.73 26.07 -4.43
N GLU A 304 6.45 25.77 -5.52
CA GLU A 304 7.79 25.15 -5.47
C GLU A 304 8.77 25.94 -4.61
N ALA A 305 8.72 27.28 -4.68
CA ALA A 305 9.58 28.16 -3.89
C ALA A 305 9.32 28.09 -2.37
N LEU A 306 8.15 27.56 -1.97
CA LEU A 306 7.73 27.39 -0.57
C LEU A 306 7.58 25.90 -0.22
N THR A 307 8.29 25.02 -0.93
CA THR A 307 8.30 23.58 -0.62
C THR A 307 9.66 23.18 -0.08
N SER A 308 9.67 22.42 1.01
CA SER A 308 10.86 21.85 1.63
C SER A 308 10.67 20.36 1.87
N GLU A 309 11.65 19.71 2.49
CA GLU A 309 11.57 18.31 2.88
C GLU A 309 10.42 18.00 3.84
N SER A 310 10.09 18.94 4.72
CA SER A 310 9.09 18.76 5.79
C SER A 310 7.80 19.55 5.54
N ILE A 311 7.76 20.37 4.49
CA ILE A 311 6.65 21.28 4.20
C ILE A 311 6.28 21.24 2.72
N LEU A 312 5.01 20.99 2.42
CA LEU A 312 4.41 21.22 1.11
C LEU A 312 3.45 22.40 1.22
N VAL A 313 3.66 23.43 0.40
CA VAL A 313 2.69 24.50 0.20
C VAL A 313 2.09 24.33 -1.19
N GLU A 314 0.77 24.23 -1.27
CA GLU A 314 0.03 24.08 -2.52
C GLU A 314 -1.18 25.03 -2.55
N GLU A 315 -1.68 25.36 -3.74
CA GLU A 315 -2.90 26.15 -3.90
C GLU A 315 -4.08 25.47 -3.17
N PHE A 316 -4.85 26.26 -2.42
CA PHE A 316 -6.04 25.75 -1.75
C PHE A 316 -7.15 25.53 -2.76
N GLU A 317 -7.74 24.35 -2.75
CA GLU A 317 -8.78 23.95 -3.71
C GLU A 317 -10.16 24.03 -3.06
N ASP A 318 -11.00 24.92 -3.58
CA ASP A 318 -12.38 25.07 -3.12
C ASP A 318 -13.24 23.91 -3.64
N GLY A 319 -13.70 23.06 -2.72
CA GLY A 319 -14.56 21.94 -3.07
C GLY A 319 -15.08 21.19 -1.85
N GLN A 320 -16.08 20.35 -2.09
CA GLN A 320 -16.59 19.43 -1.08
C GLN A 320 -16.08 18.01 -1.37
N PRO A 321 -15.80 17.19 -0.34
CA PRO A 321 -15.50 15.78 -0.56
C PRO A 321 -16.59 15.11 -1.41
N VAL A 322 -16.18 14.30 -2.40
CA VAL A 322 -17.12 13.64 -3.32
C VAL A 322 -18.14 12.73 -2.62
N LEU A 323 -17.80 12.27 -1.41
CA LEU A 323 -18.70 11.50 -0.56
C LEU A 323 -19.87 12.31 0.00
N ASN A 324 -19.71 13.63 0.09
CA ASN A 324 -20.73 14.52 0.62
C ASN A 324 -21.70 15.00 -0.47
N GLU A 325 -21.52 14.59 -1.73
CA GLU A 325 -22.43 14.94 -2.82
C GLU A 325 -23.81 14.27 -2.61
N PRO A 326 -24.87 15.06 -2.34
CA PRO A 326 -26.16 14.51 -1.93
C PRO A 326 -26.97 13.96 -3.12
N ASP A 327 -26.76 14.44 -4.34
CA ASP A 327 -27.45 13.92 -5.51
C ASP A 327 -26.78 12.64 -6.01
N ASP A 328 -27.47 11.51 -5.84
CA ASP A 328 -27.05 10.21 -6.34
C ASP A 328 -26.77 10.21 -7.85
N SER A 329 -27.55 10.94 -8.65
CA SER A 329 -27.35 10.98 -10.10
C SER A 329 -26.03 11.67 -10.45
N HIS A 330 -25.80 12.82 -9.84
CA HIS A 330 -24.55 13.57 -9.97
C HIS A 330 -23.35 12.78 -9.44
N ARG A 331 -23.46 12.16 -8.26
CA ARG A 331 -22.41 11.33 -7.66
C ARG A 331 -22.01 10.17 -8.57
N ARG A 332 -22.96 9.53 -9.27
CA ARG A 332 -22.66 8.50 -10.28
C ARG A 332 -21.93 9.06 -11.50
N GLN A 333 -22.24 10.28 -11.94
CA GLN A 333 -21.52 10.94 -13.03
C GLN A 333 -20.07 11.24 -12.63
N LEU A 334 -19.86 11.74 -11.40
CA LEU A 334 -18.55 11.98 -10.83
C LEU A 334 -17.75 10.69 -10.63
N ALA A 335 -18.41 9.60 -10.23
CA ALA A 335 -17.78 8.27 -10.15
C ALA A 335 -17.17 7.84 -11.50
N ARG A 336 -17.93 8.00 -12.59
CA ARG A 336 -17.46 7.68 -13.95
C ARG A 336 -16.32 8.58 -14.38
N LEU A 337 -16.37 9.86 -14.01
CA LEU A 337 -15.30 10.82 -14.27
C LEU A 337 -14.01 10.43 -13.54
N GLY A 338 -14.10 10.10 -12.25
CA GLY A 338 -12.95 9.67 -11.43
C GLY A 338 -12.35 8.35 -11.89
N VAL A 339 -13.17 7.35 -12.19
CA VAL A 339 -12.68 6.07 -12.76
C VAL A 339 -12.09 6.25 -14.15
N GLY A 340 -12.68 7.12 -14.98
CA GLY A 340 -12.11 7.49 -16.28
C GLY A 340 -10.71 8.10 -16.15
N ALA A 341 -10.56 9.08 -15.25
CA ALA A 341 -9.27 9.71 -14.96
C ALA A 341 -8.23 8.69 -14.45
N PHE A 342 -8.65 7.77 -13.58
CA PHE A 342 -7.78 6.71 -13.08
C PHE A 342 -7.28 5.79 -14.21
N LEU A 343 -8.17 5.37 -15.10
CA LEU A 343 -7.79 4.54 -16.24
C LEU A 343 -6.85 5.29 -17.19
N GLU A 344 -7.06 6.59 -17.38
CA GLU A 344 -6.16 7.45 -18.15
C GLU A 344 -4.76 7.52 -17.52
N MET A 345 -4.66 7.65 -16.20
CA MET A 345 -3.40 7.57 -15.45
C MET A 345 -2.65 6.25 -15.69
N VAL A 346 -3.37 5.13 -15.66
CA VAL A 346 -2.80 3.80 -15.84
C VAL A 346 -2.35 3.57 -17.29
N PHE A 347 -3.25 3.78 -18.26
CA PHE A 347 -3.08 3.30 -19.63
C PHE A 347 -2.51 4.32 -20.61
N ASN A 348 -2.67 5.61 -20.34
CA ASN A 348 -2.19 6.67 -21.24
C ASN A 348 -0.97 7.37 -20.66
N HIS A 349 -1.03 7.74 -19.37
CA HIS A 349 0.05 8.50 -18.72
C HIS A 349 1.16 7.61 -18.15
N HIS A 350 0.87 6.33 -17.94
CA HIS A 350 1.76 5.38 -17.28
C HIS A 350 2.29 5.90 -15.93
N PHE A 351 1.47 6.68 -15.22
CA PHE A 351 1.79 7.29 -13.95
C PHE A 351 0.53 7.37 -13.10
N VAL A 352 0.50 6.62 -12.01
CA VAL A 352 -0.73 6.29 -11.29
C VAL A 352 -0.72 6.86 -9.89
N HIS A 353 -1.89 7.40 -9.50
CA HIS A 353 -2.18 7.79 -8.14
C HIS A 353 -2.45 6.55 -7.28
N GLY A 354 -1.52 6.23 -6.38
CA GLY A 354 -1.52 4.99 -5.61
C GLY A 354 -2.45 4.96 -4.40
N ASP A 355 -2.98 6.12 -3.99
CA ASP A 355 -3.90 6.24 -2.83
C ASP A 355 -5.15 7.07 -3.16
N LEU A 356 -5.76 6.81 -4.33
CA LEU A 356 -6.92 7.57 -4.80
C LEU A 356 -8.23 7.06 -4.15
N HIS A 357 -8.38 7.31 -2.85
CA HIS A 357 -9.63 7.04 -2.14
C HIS A 357 -10.56 8.27 -2.13
N PRO A 358 -11.86 8.11 -1.84
CA PRO A 358 -12.84 9.20 -1.96
C PRO A 358 -12.64 10.38 -0.99
N GLY A 359 -11.75 10.24 -0.01
CA GLY A 359 -11.35 11.35 0.86
C GLY A 359 -10.35 12.30 0.20
N ASN A 360 -9.64 11.82 -0.82
CA ASN A 360 -8.67 12.57 -1.63
C ASN A 360 -9.30 13.11 -2.93
N VAL A 361 -10.64 13.13 -3.01
CA VAL A 361 -11.36 13.59 -4.20
C VAL A 361 -12.36 14.65 -3.80
N LEU A 362 -12.15 15.88 -4.27
CA LEU A 362 -13.08 16.98 -4.11
C LEU A 362 -13.90 17.20 -5.38
N VAL A 363 -15.14 17.63 -5.18
CA VAL A 363 -16.00 18.19 -6.21
C VAL A 363 -15.86 19.70 -6.14
N THR A 364 -15.41 20.30 -7.24
CA THR A 364 -15.28 21.76 -7.36
C THR A 364 -16.62 22.45 -7.12
N SER A 365 -16.61 23.72 -6.72
CA SER A 365 -17.85 24.49 -6.49
C SER A 365 -18.79 24.58 -7.71
N GLY A 366 -18.25 24.39 -8.93
CA GLY A 366 -19.04 24.31 -10.16
C GLY A 366 -19.79 22.99 -10.35
N GLY A 367 -19.55 21.99 -9.50
CA GLY A 367 -20.19 20.68 -9.52
C GLY A 367 -19.61 19.70 -10.55
N ASP A 368 -19.20 20.18 -11.72
CA ASP A 368 -18.92 19.30 -12.86
C ASP A 368 -17.48 18.74 -12.96
N SER A 369 -16.58 19.17 -12.09
CA SER A 369 -15.15 18.85 -12.13
C SER A 369 -14.64 18.29 -10.80
N LEU A 370 -13.62 17.44 -10.88
CA LEU A 370 -12.96 16.81 -9.74
C LEU A 370 -11.55 17.39 -9.54
N VAL A 371 -11.23 17.64 -8.28
CA VAL A 371 -9.86 17.89 -7.83
C VAL A 371 -9.36 16.65 -7.10
N LEU A 372 -8.22 16.11 -7.54
CA LEU A 372 -7.59 14.96 -6.90
C LEU A 372 -6.44 15.47 -6.01
N LEU A 373 -6.53 15.18 -4.72
CA LEU A 373 -5.60 15.60 -3.68
C LEU A 373 -4.64 14.47 -3.30
N ASP A 374 -3.60 14.81 -2.53
CA ASP A 374 -2.67 13.87 -1.88
C ASP A 374 -1.97 12.90 -2.87
N ALA A 375 -1.00 13.44 -3.59
CA ALA A 375 -0.16 12.68 -4.49
C ALA A 375 1.05 12.05 -3.77
N GLY A 376 0.97 11.82 -2.45
CA GLY A 376 2.07 11.26 -1.65
C GLY A 376 2.45 9.84 -2.08
N ILE A 377 1.51 9.10 -2.66
CA ILE A 377 1.76 7.79 -3.27
C ILE A 377 1.49 7.87 -4.76
N ALA A 378 2.56 7.85 -5.56
CA ALA A 378 2.46 7.72 -7.01
C ALA A 378 3.60 6.83 -7.54
N PHE A 379 3.35 6.14 -8.64
CA PHE A 379 4.35 5.29 -9.28
C PHE A 379 4.18 5.28 -10.80
N SER A 380 5.31 5.10 -11.50
CA SER A 380 5.31 4.94 -12.95
C SER A 380 5.15 3.47 -13.32
N ILE A 381 4.40 3.22 -14.38
CA ILE A 381 4.21 1.89 -14.96
C ILE A 381 5.12 1.77 -16.18
N GLU A 382 5.87 0.68 -16.29
CA GLU A 382 6.70 0.44 -17.46
C GLU A 382 5.84 0.02 -18.66
N PRO A 383 6.18 0.41 -19.89
CA PRO A 383 5.43 0.02 -21.09
C PRO A 383 5.26 -1.50 -21.25
N LYS A 384 6.25 -2.29 -20.78
CA LYS A 384 6.14 -3.76 -20.76
C LYS A 384 4.97 -4.23 -19.90
N GLN A 385 4.78 -3.63 -18.73
CA GLN A 385 3.74 -4.01 -17.78
C GLN A 385 2.34 -3.68 -18.32
N ILE A 386 2.21 -2.56 -19.05
CA ILE A 386 0.97 -2.22 -19.76
C ILE A 386 0.63 -3.26 -20.83
N ARG A 387 1.62 -3.68 -21.63
CA ARG A 387 1.45 -4.77 -22.61
C ARG A 387 1.04 -6.07 -21.93
N ASP A 388 1.72 -6.41 -20.83
CA ASP A 388 1.43 -7.62 -20.06
C ASP A 388 -0.02 -7.64 -19.53
N MET A 389 -0.43 -6.53 -18.93
CA MET A 389 -1.81 -6.36 -18.47
C MET A 389 -2.80 -6.46 -19.64
N ARG A 390 -2.55 -5.75 -20.74
CA ARG A 390 -3.40 -5.80 -21.94
C ARG A 390 -3.59 -7.24 -22.43
N ASP A 391 -2.52 -8.01 -22.54
CA ASP A 391 -2.59 -9.38 -23.05
C ASP A 391 -3.40 -10.29 -22.10
N LEU A 392 -3.30 -10.08 -20.78
CA LEU A 392 -4.14 -10.79 -19.81
C LEU A 392 -5.62 -10.40 -19.94
N PHE A 393 -5.93 -9.10 -19.96
CA PHE A 393 -7.30 -8.63 -20.09
C PHE A 393 -7.93 -9.04 -21.42
N GLN A 394 -7.16 -9.09 -22.50
CA GLN A 394 -7.62 -9.62 -23.79
C GLN A 394 -7.96 -11.11 -23.71
N ALA A 395 -7.16 -11.91 -23.02
CA ALA A 395 -7.46 -13.33 -22.81
C ALA A 395 -8.75 -13.51 -21.99
N ILE A 396 -8.90 -12.77 -20.88
CA ILE A 396 -10.10 -12.79 -20.04
C ILE A 396 -11.34 -12.37 -20.83
N ALA A 397 -11.26 -11.27 -21.59
CA ALA A 397 -12.39 -10.74 -22.36
C ALA A 397 -12.85 -11.69 -23.49
N ARG A 398 -11.93 -12.49 -24.04
CA ARG A 398 -12.22 -13.53 -25.04
C ARG A 398 -12.72 -14.84 -24.44
N GLY A 399 -12.77 -14.95 -23.12
CA GLY A 399 -13.09 -16.21 -22.43
C GLY A 399 -11.96 -17.24 -22.48
N ASP A 400 -10.73 -16.83 -22.83
CA ASP A 400 -9.57 -17.71 -22.96
C ASP A 400 -8.83 -17.84 -21.62
N GLY A 401 -9.40 -18.66 -20.74
CA GLY A 401 -8.86 -18.90 -19.40
C GLY A 401 -7.54 -19.66 -19.39
N GLN A 402 -7.29 -20.51 -20.39
CA GLN A 402 -6.04 -21.24 -20.50
C GLN A 402 -4.90 -20.28 -20.87
N LYS A 403 -5.13 -19.36 -21.82
CA LYS A 403 -4.16 -18.32 -22.15
C LYS A 403 -3.94 -17.39 -20.96
N ALA A 404 -5.00 -16.96 -20.28
CA ALA A 404 -4.89 -16.11 -19.08
C ALA A 404 -4.01 -16.77 -17.99
N GLY A 405 -4.22 -18.07 -17.73
CA GLY A 405 -3.40 -18.83 -16.78
C GLY A 405 -1.94 -18.95 -17.23
N SER A 406 -1.68 -19.23 -18.51
CA SER A 406 -0.31 -19.32 -19.03
C SER A 406 0.44 -17.98 -18.89
N LEU A 407 -0.22 -16.86 -19.18
CA LEU A 407 0.35 -15.52 -19.05
C LEU A 407 0.70 -15.18 -17.59
N LEU A 408 -0.11 -15.63 -16.62
CA LEU A 408 0.19 -15.44 -15.19
C LEU A 408 1.41 -16.27 -14.74
N ILE A 409 1.57 -17.49 -15.27
CA ILE A 409 2.75 -18.33 -15.01
C ILE A 409 4.00 -17.73 -15.65
N GLU A 410 3.93 -17.30 -16.91
CA GLU A 410 5.04 -16.65 -17.64
C GLU A 410 5.57 -15.40 -16.91
N ARG A 411 4.69 -14.74 -16.13
CA ARG A 411 5.00 -13.54 -15.35
C ARG A 411 5.31 -13.82 -13.89
N SER A 412 5.36 -15.10 -13.50
CA SER A 412 5.80 -15.47 -12.17
C SER A 412 7.33 -15.37 -12.07
N LYS A 413 7.82 -14.78 -10.97
CA LYS A 413 9.26 -14.75 -10.67
C LYS A 413 9.81 -16.12 -10.25
N SER A 414 8.95 -17.08 -9.96
CA SER A 414 9.33 -18.39 -9.42
C SER A 414 8.88 -19.51 -10.32
N GLN A 415 9.68 -20.57 -10.38
CA GLN A 415 9.32 -21.76 -11.13
C GLN A 415 8.13 -22.43 -10.44
N VAL A 416 7.00 -22.46 -11.12
CA VAL A 416 5.80 -23.14 -10.64
C VAL A 416 6.04 -24.65 -10.76
N ALA A 417 5.81 -25.40 -9.67
CA ALA A 417 5.92 -26.85 -9.70
C ALA A 417 5.00 -27.44 -10.78
N GLU A 418 5.53 -28.35 -11.60
CA GLU A 418 4.83 -28.90 -12.78
C GLU A 418 3.46 -29.50 -12.42
N GLU A 419 3.38 -30.20 -11.29
CA GLU A 419 2.16 -30.74 -10.69
C GLU A 419 1.08 -29.70 -10.33
N LYS A 420 1.47 -28.43 -10.11
CA LYS A 420 0.55 -27.34 -9.79
C LYS A 420 0.13 -26.56 -11.03
N VAL A 421 0.86 -26.65 -12.15
CA VAL A 421 0.56 -25.91 -13.38
C VAL A 421 -0.82 -26.28 -13.91
N GLU A 422 -1.11 -27.57 -14.08
CA GLU A 422 -2.41 -28.02 -14.61
C GLU A 422 -3.58 -27.60 -13.70
N LYS A 423 -3.39 -27.74 -12.38
CA LYS A 423 -4.35 -27.29 -11.38
C LYS A 423 -4.59 -25.78 -11.50
N PHE A 424 -3.52 -24.99 -11.61
CA PHE A 424 -3.60 -23.54 -11.75
C PHE A 424 -4.34 -23.12 -13.02
N LEU A 425 -3.97 -23.69 -14.18
CA LEU A 425 -4.62 -23.40 -15.46
C LEU A 425 -6.11 -23.75 -15.42
N THR A 426 -6.48 -24.87 -14.80
CA THR A 426 -7.88 -25.29 -14.63
C THR A 426 -8.63 -24.31 -13.73
N SER A 427 -8.05 -23.92 -12.59
CA SER A 427 -8.65 -22.94 -11.69
C SER A 427 -8.88 -21.60 -12.37
N ILE A 428 -7.87 -21.04 -13.05
CA ILE A 428 -8.03 -19.77 -13.78
C ILE A 428 -9.06 -19.89 -14.92
N SER A 429 -9.11 -21.05 -15.60
CA SER A 429 -10.11 -21.29 -16.64
C SER A 429 -11.54 -21.28 -16.12
N ASN A 430 -11.77 -21.83 -14.92
CA ASN A 430 -13.07 -21.74 -14.26
C ASN A 430 -13.43 -20.30 -13.92
N VAL A 431 -12.50 -19.52 -13.35
CA VAL A 431 -12.73 -18.09 -13.04
C VAL A 431 -13.13 -17.31 -14.30
N VAL A 432 -12.39 -17.48 -15.40
CA VAL A 432 -12.68 -16.79 -16.67
C VAL A 432 -13.99 -17.26 -17.29
N SER A 433 -14.28 -18.56 -17.22
CA SER A 433 -15.56 -19.12 -17.67
C SER A 433 -16.73 -18.55 -16.87
N ASP A 434 -16.61 -18.41 -15.55
CA ASP A 434 -17.65 -17.85 -14.68
C ASP A 434 -17.92 -16.38 -15.01
N VAL A 435 -16.86 -15.60 -15.30
CA VAL A 435 -16.97 -14.21 -15.78
C VAL A 435 -17.67 -14.13 -17.14
N HIS A 436 -17.39 -15.07 -18.05
CA HIS A 436 -17.95 -15.07 -19.41
C HIS A 436 -19.41 -15.58 -19.45
N THR A 437 -19.72 -16.65 -18.71
CA THR A 437 -21.04 -17.34 -18.71
C THR A 437 -22.10 -16.63 -17.88
N SER A 438 -21.72 -15.89 -16.84
CA SER A 438 -22.63 -14.99 -16.12
C SER A 438 -23.15 -13.85 -17.02
N GLY A 439 -22.61 -13.75 -18.24
CA GLY A 439 -22.62 -12.57 -19.07
C GLY A 439 -21.82 -11.48 -18.36
N LEU A 440 -21.31 -10.51 -19.09
CA LEU A 440 -20.90 -9.24 -18.50
C LEU A 440 -22.11 -8.47 -17.91
N ARG A 441 -23.15 -9.15 -17.40
CA ARG A 441 -24.18 -8.64 -16.49
C ARG A 441 -23.54 -8.51 -15.10
N LEU A 442 -22.59 -7.59 -15.02
CA LEU A 442 -21.78 -7.17 -13.88
C LEU A 442 -22.59 -6.46 -12.77
N GLU A 443 -23.84 -6.85 -12.56
CA GLU A 443 -24.67 -6.32 -11.47
C GLU A 443 -24.34 -6.99 -10.12
N ARG A 444 -23.57 -8.10 -10.10
CA ARG A 444 -23.31 -8.87 -8.87
C ARG A 444 -21.86 -9.26 -8.59
N ILE A 445 -20.97 -9.36 -9.59
CA ILE A 445 -19.57 -9.76 -9.39
C ILE A 445 -18.67 -8.61 -9.83
N GLY A 446 -17.83 -8.10 -8.93
CA GLY A 446 -16.87 -7.04 -9.23
C GLY A 446 -15.57 -7.52 -9.85
N ILE A 447 -14.84 -6.59 -10.48
CA ILE A 447 -13.50 -6.89 -10.99
C ILE A 447 -12.56 -7.25 -9.82
N ALA A 448 -12.82 -6.71 -8.63
CA ALA A 448 -12.18 -7.01 -7.36
C ALA A 448 -12.41 -8.46 -6.96
N ASP A 449 -13.64 -8.96 -7.10
CA ASP A 449 -13.95 -10.35 -6.74
C ASP A 449 -13.19 -11.33 -7.65
N VAL A 450 -13.17 -11.03 -8.95
CA VAL A 450 -12.40 -11.79 -9.95
C VAL A 450 -10.90 -11.73 -9.64
N LEU A 451 -10.37 -10.54 -9.36
CA LEU A 451 -8.96 -10.35 -9.03
C LEU A 451 -8.60 -11.04 -7.71
N VAL A 452 -9.44 -10.98 -6.69
CA VAL A 452 -9.24 -11.72 -5.43
C VAL A 452 -9.21 -13.22 -5.69
N GLU A 453 -10.08 -13.74 -6.55
CA GLU A 453 -10.10 -15.16 -6.88
C GLU A 453 -8.85 -15.60 -7.66
N VAL A 454 -8.42 -14.80 -8.64
CA VAL A 454 -7.15 -15.01 -9.37
C VAL A 454 -5.95 -14.97 -8.42
N LEU A 455 -5.85 -13.95 -7.57
CA LEU A 455 -4.72 -13.79 -6.64
C LEU A 455 -4.73 -14.85 -5.55
N SER A 456 -5.90 -15.27 -5.06
CA SER A 456 -6.02 -16.40 -4.14
C SER A 456 -5.56 -17.71 -4.80
N THR A 457 -5.88 -17.90 -6.08
CA THR A 457 -5.39 -19.05 -6.86
C THR A 457 -3.87 -19.00 -7.03
N CYS A 458 -3.30 -17.80 -7.22
CA CYS A 458 -1.85 -17.60 -7.26
C CYS A 458 -1.20 -18.01 -5.93
N TYR A 459 -1.74 -17.55 -4.80
CA TYR A 459 -1.29 -17.93 -3.47
C TYR A 459 -1.36 -19.46 -3.25
N GLU A 460 -2.50 -20.09 -3.53
CA GLU A 460 -2.72 -21.54 -3.33
C GLU A 460 -1.80 -22.41 -4.20
N CYS A 461 -1.52 -21.98 -5.43
CA CYS A 461 -0.64 -22.69 -6.35
C CYS A 461 0.82 -22.25 -6.25
N SER A 462 1.15 -21.34 -5.32
CA SER A 462 2.49 -20.78 -5.12
C SER A 462 3.05 -20.09 -6.38
N VAL A 463 2.17 -19.48 -7.17
CA VAL A 463 2.52 -18.63 -8.32
C VAL A 463 2.83 -17.24 -7.78
N LYS A 464 4.12 -16.92 -7.63
CA LYS A 464 4.55 -15.61 -7.13
C LYS A 464 4.55 -14.61 -8.27
N LEU A 465 3.60 -13.69 -8.28
CA LEU A 465 3.53 -12.63 -9.28
C LEU A 465 4.69 -11.66 -9.12
N ASP A 466 5.10 -11.04 -10.23
CA ASP A 466 6.01 -9.89 -10.17
C ASP A 466 5.37 -8.78 -9.28
N PRO A 467 6.08 -8.24 -8.27
CA PRO A 467 5.60 -7.13 -7.46
C PRO A 467 5.10 -5.92 -8.26
N LYS A 468 5.71 -5.68 -9.44
CA LYS A 468 5.28 -4.63 -10.36
C LYS A 468 3.88 -4.91 -10.91
N PHE A 469 3.57 -6.17 -11.18
CA PHE A 469 2.25 -6.61 -11.62
C PHE A 469 1.21 -6.55 -10.49
N ALA A 470 1.60 -6.93 -9.26
CA ALA A 470 0.76 -6.78 -8.08
C ALA A 470 0.35 -5.32 -7.86
N THR A 471 1.27 -4.37 -8.05
CA THR A 471 1.01 -2.92 -7.95
C THR A 471 -0.10 -2.46 -8.90
N ILE A 472 -0.12 -2.96 -10.15
CA ILE A 472 -1.17 -2.63 -11.11
C ILE A 472 -2.52 -3.21 -10.67
N ILE A 473 -2.53 -4.44 -10.15
CA ILE A 473 -3.77 -5.02 -9.62
C ILE A 473 -4.28 -4.22 -8.43
N THR A 474 -3.40 -3.80 -7.51
CA THR A 474 -3.75 -2.89 -6.40
C THR A 474 -4.34 -1.58 -6.92
N SER A 475 -3.78 -1.04 -8.01
CA SER A 475 -4.31 0.17 -8.68
C SER A 475 -5.77 -0.03 -9.09
N ILE A 476 -6.08 -1.16 -9.72
CA ILE A 476 -7.45 -1.48 -10.15
C ILE A 476 -8.39 -1.62 -8.96
N PHE A 477 -7.94 -2.20 -7.84
CA PHE A 477 -8.73 -2.24 -6.59
C PHE A 477 -9.04 -0.83 -6.06
N VAL A 478 -8.09 0.11 -6.12
CA VAL A 478 -8.31 1.50 -5.72
C VAL A 478 -9.38 2.15 -6.60
N ALA A 479 -9.27 1.98 -7.92
CA ALA A 479 -10.26 2.49 -8.87
C ALA A 479 -11.67 1.92 -8.60
N GLU A 480 -11.74 0.65 -8.23
CA GLU A 480 -13.00 0.01 -7.90
C GLU A 480 -13.58 0.39 -6.55
N GLY A 481 -12.73 0.56 -5.54
CA GLY A 481 -13.13 1.11 -4.26
C GLY A 481 -13.76 2.48 -4.43
N LEU A 482 -13.10 3.38 -5.17
CA LEU A 482 -13.61 4.70 -5.52
C LEU A 482 -14.94 4.57 -6.28
N GLY A 483 -14.96 3.73 -7.31
CA GLY A 483 -16.11 3.57 -8.18
C GLY A 483 -17.36 3.06 -7.48
N ARG A 484 -17.25 1.97 -6.73
CA ARG A 484 -18.38 1.33 -6.04
C ARG A 484 -18.90 2.13 -4.85
N LEU A 485 -18.03 2.92 -4.19
CA LEU A 485 -18.47 3.77 -3.10
C LEU A 485 -19.39 4.89 -3.61
N LEU A 486 -19.16 5.36 -4.83
CA LEU A 486 -19.92 6.45 -5.44
C LEU A 486 -21.09 5.95 -6.32
N ASP A 487 -20.91 4.83 -7.03
CA ASP A 487 -21.92 4.13 -7.84
C ASP A 487 -21.85 2.61 -7.59
N PRO A 488 -22.66 2.05 -6.67
CA PRO A 488 -22.66 0.63 -6.35
C PRO A 488 -22.95 -0.30 -7.52
N HIS A 489 -23.56 0.22 -8.59
CA HIS A 489 -23.93 -0.54 -9.79
C HIS A 489 -22.93 -0.34 -10.94
N MET A 490 -21.81 0.34 -10.71
CA MET A 490 -20.84 0.63 -11.76
C MET A 490 -20.06 -0.62 -12.19
N ASP A 491 -20.13 -0.88 -13.49
CA ASP A 491 -19.34 -1.91 -14.16
C ASP A 491 -18.02 -1.31 -14.66
N ILE A 492 -16.96 -1.50 -13.87
CA ILE A 492 -15.63 -0.97 -14.16
C ILE A 492 -14.96 -1.70 -15.31
N LEU A 493 -15.20 -3.01 -15.47
CA LEU A 493 -14.67 -3.76 -16.61
C LEU A 493 -15.18 -3.16 -17.91
N ARG A 494 -16.47 -2.82 -17.98
CA ARG A 494 -17.06 -2.19 -19.16
C ARG A 494 -16.48 -0.80 -19.45
N ILE A 495 -16.09 -0.03 -18.44
CA ILE A 495 -15.45 1.28 -18.61
C ILE A 495 -13.98 1.11 -19.02
N ALA A 496 -13.27 0.15 -18.41
CA ALA A 496 -11.85 -0.09 -18.60
C ALA A 496 -11.55 -0.75 -19.95
N MET A 497 -12.36 -1.71 -20.40
CA MET A 497 -12.10 -2.50 -21.61
C MET A 497 -11.86 -1.65 -22.87
N PRO A 498 -12.68 -0.64 -23.19
CA PRO A 498 -12.41 0.24 -24.33
C PRO A 498 -11.11 1.04 -24.20
N VAL A 499 -10.66 1.36 -22.99
CA VAL A 499 -9.40 2.07 -22.74
C VAL A 499 -8.23 1.12 -22.90
N ILE A 500 -8.28 -0.06 -22.25
CA ILE A 500 -7.30 -1.14 -22.34
C ILE A 500 -7.03 -1.54 -23.79
N LEU A 501 -8.09 -1.67 -24.59
CA LEU A 501 -7.97 -2.11 -25.99
C LEU A 501 -7.46 -1.00 -26.93
N ARG A 502 -7.65 0.27 -26.56
CA ARG A 502 -7.18 1.43 -27.35
C ARG A 502 -5.78 1.89 -26.96
N ALA A 503 -5.30 1.53 -25.76
CA ALA A 503 -3.94 1.74 -25.30
C ALA A 503 -2.96 1.01 -26.25
N SER A 504 -2.60 1.71 -27.32
CA SER A 504 -1.67 1.29 -28.36
C SER A 504 -0.32 1.85 -27.93
N GLY A 505 0.67 0.97 -27.80
CA GLY A 505 2.01 1.35 -27.37
C GLY A 505 2.71 2.34 -28.28
#